data_AF-A0A4Q0J060-F1
#
_entry.id   AF-A0A4Q0J060-F1
#
_cell.length_a   1.000
_cell.length_b   1.000
_cell.length_c   1.000
_cell.angle_alpha   90.00
_cell.angle_beta   90.00
_cell.angle_gamma   90.00
#
_symmetry.space_group_name_H-M   'P 1'
#
loop_
_entity.id
_entity.type
_entity.pdbx_description
1 polymer ?
#
loop_
_entity_poly.entity_id
_entity_poly.type
_entity_poly.pdbx_seq_one_letter_code
_entity_poly.pdbx_strand_id
1 'polypeptide(L)'
;MPTPNTIDVCRAHLFTKEVELREQYPQAVVDKVLRVREMYNWFIANPDGTDREFVAEVCQRHGIHRTTAYSDLAVVKSLLPMLGSASRDFHRWRTNEMLIATYKMAEKRKDSKTMERAATAYGKLNRVDLEDEQALPLDQILVQPFTATDDPRVLGIEPIPNINEKISAMIQKYRAETIDIEDVEFEEVDLEFDSLFPDNVSTQNSDNSNDDTC
;
A
#
# COMPACT_ATOMS: atom_id res chain seq x y z
N MET A 1 -11.89 20.71 -18.26
CA MET A 1 -11.18 19.76 -17.40
C MET A 1 -11.85 19.80 -16.03
N PRO A 2 -12.25 18.66 -15.44
CA PRO A 2 -12.75 18.64 -14.06
C PRO A 2 -11.69 19.24 -13.14
N THR A 3 -12.06 20.16 -12.25
CA THR A 3 -11.11 20.73 -11.30
C THR A 3 -10.62 19.59 -10.39
N PRO A 4 -9.31 19.30 -10.36
CA PRO A 4 -8.79 18.25 -9.51
C PRO A 4 -9.13 18.57 -8.05
N ASN A 5 -9.55 17.55 -7.30
CA ASN A 5 -9.84 17.69 -5.89
C ASN A 5 -8.56 18.16 -5.17
N THR A 6 -8.63 19.34 -4.56
CA THR A 6 -7.46 19.99 -3.95
C THR A 6 -6.84 19.14 -2.83
N ILE A 7 -7.62 18.29 -2.18
CA ILE A 7 -7.13 17.38 -1.13
C ILE A 7 -6.16 16.35 -1.71
N ASP A 8 -6.48 15.79 -2.88
CA ASP A 8 -5.67 14.77 -3.52
C ASP A 8 -4.37 15.37 -4.08
N VAL A 9 -4.43 16.62 -4.56
CA VAL A 9 -3.23 17.39 -4.95
C VAL A 9 -2.34 17.64 -3.74
N CYS A 10 -2.90 18.04 -2.59
CA CYS A 10 -2.13 18.20 -1.35
C CYS A 10 -1.50 16.89 -0.88
N ARG A 11 -2.11 15.72 -1.14
CA ARG A 11 -1.53 14.42 -0.78
C ARG A 11 -0.36 14.04 -1.67
N ALA A 12 -0.48 14.25 -2.99
CA ALA A 12 0.53 13.82 -3.96
C ALA A 12 1.72 14.79 -4.06
N HIS A 13 1.48 16.10 -3.92
CA HIS A 13 2.45 17.14 -4.28
C HIS A 13 2.81 18.10 -3.13
N LEU A 14 2.60 17.69 -1.87
CA LEU A 14 2.86 18.55 -0.70
C LEU A 14 4.27 19.14 -0.70
N PHE A 15 5.28 18.38 -1.15
CA PHE A 15 6.70 18.76 -1.12
C PHE A 15 7.29 19.12 -2.49
N THR A 16 6.47 19.15 -3.54
CA THR A 16 6.89 19.52 -4.90
C THR A 16 7.34 20.99 -4.97
N LYS A 17 8.29 21.35 -5.83
CA LYS A 17 8.74 22.75 -5.93
C LYS A 17 7.59 23.64 -6.42
N GLU A 18 7.58 24.89 -5.95
CA GLU A 18 6.51 25.83 -6.28
C GLU A 18 6.39 26.10 -7.78
N VAL A 19 7.52 26.16 -8.49
CA VAL A 19 7.56 26.39 -9.95
C VAL A 19 6.80 25.31 -10.70
N GLU A 20 7.05 24.05 -10.35
CA GLU A 20 6.39 22.88 -10.96
C GLU A 20 4.87 22.85 -10.64
N LEU A 21 4.49 23.28 -9.43
CA LEU A 21 3.07 23.38 -9.03
C LEU A 21 2.30 24.43 -9.83
N ARG A 22 2.92 25.59 -10.10
CA ARG A 22 2.30 26.69 -10.86
C ARG A 22 2.10 26.35 -12.34
N GLU A 23 2.94 25.48 -12.90
CA GLU A 23 2.80 25.00 -14.28
C GLU A 23 1.64 24.01 -14.44
N GLN A 24 1.36 23.21 -13.39
CA GLN A 24 0.40 22.11 -13.46
C GLN A 24 -0.99 22.44 -12.91
N TYR A 25 -1.08 23.40 -11.98
CA TYR A 25 -2.32 23.68 -11.25
C TYR A 25 -2.71 25.17 -11.25
N PRO A 26 -4.02 25.48 -11.15
CA PRO A 26 -4.47 26.86 -10.97
C PRO A 26 -3.93 27.50 -9.69
N GLN A 27 -3.70 28.82 -9.73
CA GLN A 27 -3.11 29.58 -8.61
C GLN A 27 -3.81 29.33 -7.27
N ALA A 28 -5.15 29.26 -7.24
CA ALA A 28 -5.91 29.01 -6.00
C ALA A 28 -5.61 27.65 -5.35
N VAL A 29 -5.30 26.63 -6.17
CA VAL A 29 -4.89 25.30 -5.69
C VAL A 29 -3.46 25.37 -5.16
N VAL A 30 -2.56 26.04 -5.89
CA VAL A 30 -1.16 26.23 -5.48
C VAL A 30 -1.06 26.97 -4.13
N ASP A 31 -1.79 28.07 -3.97
CA ASP A 31 -1.80 28.86 -2.73
C ASP A 31 -2.29 28.03 -1.54
N LYS A 32 -3.26 27.13 -1.77
CA LYS A 32 -3.73 26.20 -0.74
C LYS A 32 -2.66 25.15 -0.40
N VAL A 33 -1.97 24.57 -1.39
CA VAL A 33 -0.89 23.60 -1.15
C VAL A 33 0.27 24.24 -0.36
N LEU A 34 0.68 25.46 -0.73
CA LEU A 34 1.75 26.19 -0.03
C LEU A 34 1.38 26.52 1.42
N ARG A 35 0.13 26.96 1.64
CA ARG A 35 -0.38 27.21 3.00
C ARG A 35 -0.42 25.94 3.84
N VAL A 36 -0.93 24.84 3.28
CA VAL A 36 -0.96 23.53 3.96
C VAL A 36 0.47 23.05 4.27
N ARG A 37 1.43 23.26 3.36
CA ARG A 37 2.86 22.96 3.59
C ARG A 37 3.45 23.77 4.74
N GLU A 38 3.20 25.07 4.77
CA GLU A 38 3.72 25.93 5.85
C GLU A 38 3.14 25.50 7.21
N MET A 39 1.83 25.27 7.25
CA MET A 39 1.15 24.86 8.47
C MET A 39 1.49 23.42 8.89
N TYR A 40 1.82 22.56 7.94
CA TYR A 40 2.39 21.25 8.21
C TYR A 40 3.73 21.36 8.94
N ASN A 41 4.63 22.24 8.48
CA ASN A 41 5.91 22.51 9.15
C ASN A 41 5.72 23.16 10.53
N TRP A 42 4.73 24.04 10.67
CA TRP A 42 4.39 24.62 11.97
C TRP A 42 3.96 23.55 12.98
N PHE A 43 3.17 22.56 12.54
CA PHE A 43 2.72 21.46 13.39
C PHE A 43 3.89 20.56 13.83
N ILE A 44 4.86 20.33 12.95
CA ILE A 44 6.11 19.63 13.29
C ILE A 44 6.92 20.43 14.32
N ALA A 45 7.00 21.75 14.17
CA ALA A 45 7.72 22.61 15.11
C ALA A 45 7.00 22.74 16.47
N ASN A 46 5.68 22.60 16.50
CA ASN A 46 4.83 22.78 17.68
C ASN A 46 3.89 21.58 17.87
N PRO A 47 4.41 20.41 18.28
CA PRO A 47 3.62 19.18 18.41
C PRO A 47 2.57 19.25 19.54
N ASP A 48 2.79 20.09 20.56
CA ASP A 48 1.83 20.35 21.64
C ASP A 48 0.77 21.38 21.24
N GLY A 49 0.87 21.94 20.03
CA GLY A 49 -0.04 22.95 19.51
C GLY A 49 -1.45 22.41 19.39
N THR A 50 -2.39 23.11 20.02
CA THR A 50 -3.81 22.77 19.95
C THR A 50 -4.41 23.15 18.60
N ASP A 51 -5.51 22.49 18.21
CA ASP A 51 -6.29 22.86 17.02
C ASP A 51 -6.66 24.35 16.99
N ARG A 52 -6.90 24.94 18.18
CA ARG A 52 -7.24 26.35 18.31
C ARG A 52 -6.06 27.26 17.97
N GLU A 53 -4.87 26.92 18.43
CA GLU A 53 -3.63 27.67 18.14
C GLU A 53 -3.26 27.54 16.67
N PHE A 54 -3.40 26.34 16.09
CA PHE A 54 -3.23 26.13 14.66
C PHE A 54 -4.15 27.05 13.86
N VAL A 55 -5.45 27.05 14.14
CA VAL A 55 -6.43 27.87 13.42
C VAL A 55 -6.15 29.37 13.59
N ALA A 56 -5.75 29.79 14.80
CA ALA A 56 -5.36 31.18 15.05
C ALA A 56 -4.15 31.60 14.21
N GLU A 57 -3.12 30.76 14.15
CA GLU A 57 -1.91 30.98 13.34
C GLU A 57 -2.24 31.05 11.84
N VAL A 58 -3.06 30.13 11.30
CA VAL A 58 -3.42 30.16 9.87
C VAL A 58 -4.17 31.45 9.52
N CYS A 59 -5.12 31.85 10.38
CA CYS A 59 -5.91 33.06 10.18
C CYS A 59 -5.02 34.31 10.26
N GLN A 60 -4.04 34.34 11.17
CA GLN A 60 -3.12 35.46 11.34
C GLN A 60 -2.13 35.58 10.18
N ARG A 61 -1.53 34.48 9.72
CA ARG A 61 -0.50 34.50 8.67
C ARG A 61 -1.07 34.74 7.28
N HIS A 62 -2.20 34.10 6.96
CA HIS A 62 -2.75 34.09 5.60
C HIS A 62 -4.02 34.94 5.46
N GLY A 63 -4.52 35.56 6.55
CA GLY A 63 -5.70 36.42 6.50
C GLY A 63 -6.99 35.70 6.08
N ILE A 64 -7.07 34.38 6.29
CA ILE A 64 -8.22 33.56 5.86
C ILE A 64 -9.31 33.48 6.94
N HIS A 65 -10.54 33.19 6.50
CA HIS A 65 -11.65 32.95 7.42
C HIS A 65 -11.47 31.62 8.19
N ARG A 66 -11.98 31.58 9.44
CA ARG A 66 -11.90 30.39 10.31
C ARG A 66 -12.39 29.10 9.65
N THR A 67 -13.47 29.16 8.89
CA THR A 67 -14.03 27.98 8.18
C THR A 67 -13.01 27.35 7.23
N THR A 68 -12.27 28.18 6.50
CA THR A 68 -11.21 27.71 5.59
C THR A 68 -10.04 27.14 6.36
N ALA A 69 -9.65 27.76 7.47
CA ALA A 69 -8.58 27.25 8.34
C ALA A 69 -8.91 25.87 8.94
N TYR A 70 -10.17 25.62 9.34
CA TYR A 70 -10.60 24.28 9.77
C TYR A 70 -10.57 23.25 8.64
N SER A 71 -10.89 23.65 7.40
CA SER A 71 -10.76 22.77 6.25
C SER A 71 -9.30 22.39 5.98
N ASP A 72 -8.38 23.35 6.15
CA ASP A 72 -6.95 23.12 5.98
C ASP A 72 -6.38 22.27 7.13
N LEU A 73 -6.86 22.48 8.37
CA LEU A 73 -6.54 21.64 9.53
C LEU A 73 -6.91 20.17 9.28
N ALA A 74 -8.10 19.91 8.72
CA ALA A 74 -8.52 18.55 8.38
C ALA A 74 -7.59 17.90 7.35
N VAL A 75 -7.16 18.68 6.35
CA VAL A 75 -6.17 18.21 5.36
C VAL A 75 -4.84 17.91 6.04
N VAL A 76 -4.26 18.83 6.82
CA VAL A 76 -2.99 18.62 7.54
C VAL A 76 -3.06 17.38 8.44
N LYS A 77 -4.14 17.20 9.19
CA LYS A 77 -4.38 16.01 10.02
C LYS A 77 -4.47 14.72 9.23
N SER A 78 -4.98 14.76 8.01
CA SER A 78 -4.99 13.59 7.12
C SER A 78 -3.61 13.28 6.51
N LEU A 79 -2.73 14.29 6.41
CA LEU A 79 -1.38 14.16 5.86
C LEU A 79 -0.35 13.74 6.93
N LEU A 80 -0.62 14.05 8.21
CA LEU A 80 0.23 13.66 9.35
C LEU A 80 0.47 12.15 9.47
N PRO A 81 -0.52 11.25 9.29
CA PRO A 81 -0.31 9.80 9.32
C PRO A 81 0.59 9.25 8.21
N MET A 82 0.71 9.92 7.06
CA MET A 82 1.65 9.52 6.00
C MET A 82 3.12 9.74 6.43
N LEU A 83 3.33 10.49 7.51
CA LEU A 83 4.59 10.55 8.23
C LEU A 83 4.75 9.35 9.18
N GLY A 84 3.91 8.31 9.23
CA GLY A 84 3.95 7.26 10.27
C GLY A 84 5.33 6.63 10.56
N SER A 85 6.23 6.51 9.56
CA SER A 85 7.62 6.09 9.77
C SER A 85 8.52 7.26 10.23
N ALA A 86 8.48 8.39 9.52
CA ALA A 86 9.28 9.57 9.82
C ALA A 86 8.82 10.35 11.07
N SER A 87 7.59 10.15 11.54
CA SER A 87 6.96 10.77 12.70
C SER A 87 7.36 10.01 13.94
N ARG A 88 7.40 8.67 13.87
CA ARG A 88 7.97 7.84 14.93
C ARG A 88 9.44 8.19 15.14
N ASP A 89 10.21 8.34 14.07
CA ASP A 89 11.63 8.72 14.15
C ASP A 89 11.79 10.17 14.63
N PHE A 90 10.92 11.09 14.19
CA PHE A 90 10.85 12.45 14.73
C PHE A 90 10.51 12.48 16.23
N HIS A 91 9.50 11.72 16.67
CA HIS A 91 9.11 11.62 18.08
C HIS A 91 10.21 10.95 18.90
N ARG A 92 10.92 9.95 18.36
CA ARG A 92 12.11 9.36 18.99
C ARG A 92 13.20 10.41 19.17
N TRP A 93 13.52 11.15 18.10
CA TRP A 93 14.50 12.23 18.15
C TRP A 93 14.12 13.32 19.15
N ARG A 94 12.87 13.78 19.14
CA ARG A 94 12.36 14.82 20.04
C ARG A 94 12.34 14.36 21.49
N THR A 95 11.92 13.12 21.74
CA THR A 95 11.94 12.54 23.08
C THR A 95 13.37 12.42 23.59
N ASN A 96 14.31 12.05 22.73
CA ASN A 96 15.74 12.03 23.06
C ASN A 96 16.27 13.44 23.38
N GLU A 97 15.90 14.45 22.61
CA GLU A 97 16.26 15.86 22.87
C GLU A 97 15.73 16.32 24.24
N MET A 98 14.46 16.03 24.54
CA MET A 98 13.83 16.36 25.83
C MET A 98 14.53 15.66 27.00
N LEU A 99 14.86 14.37 26.87
CA LEU A 99 15.56 13.60 27.90
C LEU A 99 16.99 14.12 28.14
N ILE A 100 17.69 14.53 27.07
CA ILE A 100 19.02 15.15 27.20
C ILE A 100 18.90 16.52 27.90
N ALA A 101 17.90 17.31 27.56
CA ALA A 101 17.66 18.60 28.20
C ALA A 101 17.31 18.44 29.69
N THR A 102 16.46 17.47 30.04
CA THR A 102 16.09 17.18 31.44
C THR A 102 17.29 16.69 32.25
N TYR A 103 18.14 15.83 31.66
CA TYR A 103 19.38 15.40 32.28
C TYR A 103 20.31 16.58 32.57
N LYS A 104 20.54 17.49 31.60
CA LYS A 104 21.35 18.71 31.80
C LYS A 104 20.78 19.63 32.89
N MET A 105 19.46 19.76 32.99
CA MET A 105 18.83 20.55 34.06
C MET A 105 19.00 19.89 35.43
N ALA A 106 18.86 18.56 35.50
CA ALA A 106 19.05 17.78 36.73
C ALA A 106 20.52 17.79 37.19
N GLU A 107 21.48 17.73 36.27
CA GLU A 107 22.91 17.84 36.53
C GLU A 107 23.26 19.19 37.18
N LYS A 108 22.74 20.30 36.63
CA LYS A 108 22.90 21.64 37.22
C LYS A 108 22.34 21.74 38.64
N ARG A 109 21.25 21.03 38.92
CA ARG A 109 20.61 20.98 40.24
C ARG A 109 21.18 19.90 41.16
N LYS A 110 22.14 19.09 40.68
CA LYS A 110 22.69 17.90 41.34
C LYS A 110 21.62 16.92 41.84
N ASP A 111 20.50 16.83 41.13
CA ASP A 111 19.42 15.90 41.46
C ASP A 111 19.69 14.54 40.80
N SER A 112 20.32 13.64 41.57
CA SER A 112 20.67 12.29 41.13
C SER A 112 19.47 11.41 40.79
N LYS A 113 18.31 11.64 41.44
CA LYS A 113 17.11 10.84 41.19
C LYS A 113 16.50 11.16 39.84
N THR A 114 16.46 12.43 39.47
CA THR A 114 15.95 12.85 38.15
C THR A 114 16.94 12.48 37.03
N MET A 115 18.24 12.49 37.29
CA MET A 115 19.26 12.00 36.36
C MET A 115 19.11 10.51 36.04
N GLU A 116 18.96 9.66 37.06
CA GLU A 116 18.76 8.22 36.86
C GLU A 116 17.51 7.93 36.03
N ARG A 117 16.38 8.57 36.36
CA ARG A 117 15.12 8.38 35.62
C ARG A 117 15.22 8.79 34.15
N ALA A 118 15.90 9.89 33.85
CA ALA A 118 16.11 10.34 32.48
C ALA A 118 17.00 9.38 31.68
N ALA A 119 18.09 8.90 32.29
CA ALA A 119 18.99 7.92 31.68
C ALA A 119 18.30 6.57 31.42
N THR A 120 17.55 6.06 32.41
CA THR A 120 16.78 4.82 32.28
C THR A 120 15.68 4.93 31.22
N ALA A 121 14.98 6.07 31.13
CA ALA A 121 14.01 6.32 30.07
C ALA A 121 14.67 6.34 28.69
N TYR A 122 15.83 6.98 28.55
CA TYR A 122 16.58 7.04 27.30
C TYR A 122 16.99 5.65 26.80
N GLY A 123 17.54 4.79 27.68
CA GLY A 123 17.92 3.43 27.33
C GLY A 123 16.72 2.58 26.87
N LYS A 124 15.60 2.64 27.62
CA LYS A 124 14.37 1.88 27.31
C LYS A 124 13.71 2.30 26.00
N LEU A 125 13.54 3.61 25.79
CA LEU A 125 12.91 4.15 24.57
C LEU A 125 13.75 3.90 23.33
N ASN A 126 15.07 3.89 23.48
CA ASN A 126 15.97 3.58 22.38
C ASN A 126 16.22 2.08 22.18
N ARG A 127 15.68 1.22 23.06
CA ARG A 127 15.88 -0.25 23.07
C ARG A 127 17.36 -0.64 23.13
N VAL A 128 18.18 0.15 23.82
CA VAL A 128 19.62 -0.12 24.00
C VAL A 128 19.88 -1.43 24.76
N ASP A 129 18.87 -1.90 25.50
CA ASP A 129 18.89 -3.15 26.26
C ASP A 129 18.58 -4.40 25.40
N LEU A 130 18.10 -4.21 24.17
CA LEU A 130 17.91 -5.33 23.24
C LEU A 130 19.17 -5.48 22.40
N GLU A 131 19.55 -6.73 22.12
CA GLU A 131 20.60 -7.01 21.14
C GLU A 131 20.19 -6.41 19.79
N ASP A 132 21.11 -5.71 19.13
CA ASP A 132 20.88 -5.19 17.80
C ASP A 132 20.48 -6.34 16.89
N GLU A 133 19.30 -6.25 16.25
CA GLU A 133 18.87 -7.20 15.24
C GLU A 133 19.97 -7.23 14.17
N GLN A 134 20.77 -8.31 14.14
CA GLN A 134 21.75 -8.50 13.10
C GLN A 134 21.01 -8.43 11.78
N ALA A 135 21.32 -7.41 10.98
CA ALA A 135 20.76 -7.27 9.65
C ALA A 135 21.10 -8.56 8.89
N LEU A 136 20.09 -9.40 8.66
CA LEU A 136 20.24 -10.58 7.84
C LEU A 136 20.75 -10.10 6.47
N PRO A 137 21.92 -10.56 6.01
CA PRO A 137 22.44 -10.14 4.72
C PRO A 137 21.63 -10.83 3.63
N LEU A 138 20.44 -10.30 3.34
CA LEU A 138 19.52 -10.84 2.34
C LEU A 138 20.16 -10.90 0.95
N ASP A 139 21.13 -10.03 0.69
CA ASP A 139 21.92 -9.98 -0.55
C ASP A 139 22.87 -11.19 -0.70
N GLN A 140 23.19 -11.88 0.41
CA GLN A 140 23.98 -13.12 0.38
C GLN A 140 23.09 -14.35 0.19
N ILE A 141 21.76 -14.21 0.24
CA ILE A 141 20.84 -15.33 0.02
C ILE A 141 20.73 -15.59 -1.48
N LEU A 142 21.50 -16.55 -1.96
CA LEU A 142 21.37 -17.07 -3.31
C LEU A 142 20.08 -17.90 -3.42
N VAL A 143 19.28 -17.63 -4.45
CA VAL A 143 18.16 -18.51 -4.81
C VAL A 143 18.70 -19.88 -5.18
N GLN A 144 18.11 -20.95 -4.64
CA GLN A 144 18.45 -22.29 -5.08
C GLN A 144 17.97 -22.48 -6.53
N PRO A 145 18.84 -22.85 -7.47
CA PRO A 145 18.44 -23.12 -8.84
C PRO A 145 17.78 -24.51 -8.91
N PHE A 146 16.48 -24.57 -8.65
CA PHE A 146 15.70 -25.78 -8.91
C PHE A 146 15.53 -25.94 -10.43
N THR A 147 16.28 -26.86 -11.02
CA THR A 147 16.09 -27.25 -12.42
C THR A 147 15.41 -28.61 -12.46
N ALA A 148 14.23 -28.70 -13.06
CA ALA A 148 13.65 -29.99 -13.40
C ALA A 148 14.61 -30.72 -14.34
N THR A 149 15.04 -31.92 -13.96
CA THR A 149 15.96 -32.75 -14.74
C THR A 149 15.36 -34.13 -14.88
N ASP A 150 15.43 -34.67 -16.10
CA ASP A 150 14.97 -36.02 -16.39
C ASP A 150 16.04 -37.08 -16.07
N ASP A 151 17.22 -36.66 -15.57
CA ASP A 151 18.30 -37.58 -15.19
C ASP A 151 18.04 -38.20 -13.79
N PRO A 152 17.73 -39.51 -13.71
CA PRO A 152 17.48 -40.19 -12.44
C PRO A 152 18.73 -40.29 -11.56
N ARG A 153 19.93 -39.99 -12.09
CA ARG A 153 21.17 -39.94 -11.30
C ARG A 153 21.16 -38.84 -10.25
N VAL A 154 20.37 -37.79 -10.44
CA VAL A 154 20.16 -36.74 -9.43
C VAL A 154 19.49 -37.30 -8.17
N LEU A 155 18.77 -38.41 -8.29
CA LEU A 155 18.18 -39.17 -7.18
C LEU A 155 19.04 -40.38 -6.75
N GLY A 156 20.23 -40.55 -7.33
CA GLY A 156 21.14 -41.68 -7.05
C GLY A 156 20.76 -43.00 -7.72
N ILE A 157 19.89 -42.98 -8.75
CA ILE A 157 19.44 -44.17 -9.46
C ILE A 157 20.20 -44.29 -10.79
N GLU A 158 20.72 -45.48 -11.11
CA GLU A 158 21.38 -45.71 -12.40
C GLU A 158 20.37 -45.72 -13.57
N PRO A 159 20.66 -45.04 -14.70
CA PRO A 159 19.76 -45.01 -15.84
C PRO A 159 19.58 -46.40 -16.46
N ILE A 160 18.34 -46.76 -16.76
CA ILE A 160 18.03 -48.00 -17.47
C ILE A 160 18.48 -47.83 -18.94
N PRO A 161 19.29 -48.75 -19.51
CA PRO A 161 19.66 -48.70 -20.92
C PRO A 161 18.42 -48.84 -21.82
N ASN A 162 18.38 -48.04 -22.90
CA ASN A 162 17.29 -47.97 -23.89
C ASN A 162 15.89 -47.75 -23.28
N ILE A 163 15.76 -46.74 -22.41
CA ILE A 163 14.50 -46.48 -21.69
C ILE A 163 13.30 -46.19 -22.61
N ASN A 164 13.50 -45.47 -23.72
CA ASN A 164 12.44 -45.13 -24.66
C ASN A 164 11.85 -46.37 -25.35
N GLU A 165 12.68 -47.34 -25.69
CA GLU A 165 12.25 -48.61 -26.30
C GLU A 165 11.47 -49.47 -25.31
N LYS A 166 11.86 -49.45 -24.03
CA LYS A 166 11.12 -50.13 -22.98
C LYS A 166 9.77 -49.48 -22.71
N ILE A 167 9.71 -48.15 -22.71
CA ILE A 167 8.46 -47.39 -22.54
C ILE A 167 7.51 -47.70 -23.70
N SER A 168 7.97 -47.65 -24.95
CA SER A 168 7.11 -47.94 -26.12
C SER A 168 6.62 -49.39 -26.12
N ALA A 169 7.48 -50.35 -25.79
CA ALA A 169 7.09 -51.75 -25.65
C ALA A 169 6.05 -51.96 -24.54
N MET A 170 6.20 -51.27 -23.40
CA MET A 170 5.23 -51.33 -22.31
C MET A 170 3.89 -50.70 -22.71
N ILE A 171 3.91 -49.52 -23.34
CA ILE A 171 2.70 -48.85 -23.85
C ILE A 171 1.99 -49.75 -24.86
N GLN A 172 2.73 -50.37 -25.78
CA GLN A 172 2.15 -51.26 -26.78
C GLN A 172 1.56 -52.53 -26.15
N LYS A 173 2.23 -53.10 -25.15
CA LYS A 173 1.70 -54.22 -24.36
C LYS A 173 0.39 -53.83 -23.66
N TYR A 174 0.37 -52.70 -22.96
CA TYR A 174 -0.84 -52.23 -22.29
C TYR A 174 -1.96 -51.92 -23.28
N ARG A 175 -1.67 -51.26 -24.42
CA ARG A 175 -2.64 -51.04 -25.51
C ARG A 175 -3.21 -52.33 -26.08
N ALA A 176 -2.43 -53.41 -26.15
CA ALA A 176 -2.89 -54.70 -26.61
C ALA A 176 -3.70 -55.48 -25.55
N GLU A 177 -3.46 -55.22 -24.26
CA GLU A 177 -4.15 -55.86 -23.13
C GLU A 177 -5.45 -55.13 -22.75
N THR A 178 -5.51 -53.80 -22.87
CA THR A 178 -6.75 -53.01 -22.74
C THR A 178 -7.43 -52.86 -24.10
N ILE A 179 -8.21 -53.88 -24.48
CA ILE A 179 -8.98 -53.93 -25.74
C ILE A 179 -10.21 -53.00 -25.71
N ASP A 180 -10.60 -52.48 -24.53
CA ASP A 180 -11.83 -51.71 -24.33
C ASP A 180 -11.68 -50.18 -24.41
N ILE A 181 -10.63 -49.66 -25.05
CA ILE A 181 -10.47 -48.21 -25.28
C ILE A 181 -10.44 -47.96 -26.78
N GLU A 182 -11.62 -47.77 -27.35
CA GLU A 182 -11.78 -47.21 -28.70
C GLU A 182 -11.55 -45.70 -28.62
N ASP A 183 -10.57 -45.19 -29.39
CA ASP A 183 -10.42 -43.74 -29.61
C ASP A 183 -11.61 -43.28 -30.45
N VAL A 184 -12.63 -42.71 -29.79
CA VAL A 184 -13.82 -42.21 -30.49
C VAL A 184 -13.50 -40.82 -31.03
N GLU A 185 -13.65 -40.62 -32.33
CA GLU A 185 -13.59 -39.28 -32.92
C GLU A 185 -14.76 -38.43 -32.40
N PHE A 186 -14.48 -37.16 -32.13
CA PHE A 186 -15.47 -36.23 -31.57
C PHE A 186 -16.75 -36.20 -32.41
N GLU A 187 -17.88 -36.52 -31.78
CA GLU A 187 -19.21 -36.41 -32.37
C GLU A 187 -19.89 -35.16 -31.77
N GLU A 188 -20.32 -34.22 -32.62
CA GLU A 188 -21.09 -33.06 -32.15
C GLU A 188 -22.45 -33.54 -31.64
N VAL A 189 -22.71 -33.29 -30.35
CA VAL A 189 -24.00 -33.65 -29.74
C VAL A 189 -25.08 -32.76 -30.35
N ASP A 190 -26.02 -33.37 -31.08
CA ASP A 190 -27.23 -32.69 -31.53
C ASP A 190 -28.14 -32.44 -30.32
N LEU A 191 -27.89 -31.32 -29.64
CA LEU A 191 -28.70 -30.86 -28.53
C LEU A 191 -30.01 -30.33 -29.14
N GLU A 192 -31.07 -31.14 -29.08
CA GLU A 192 -32.44 -30.78 -29.48
C GLU A 192 -33.00 -29.63 -28.60
N PHE A 193 -32.38 -28.45 -28.69
CA PHE A 193 -32.64 -27.29 -27.83
C PHE A 193 -34.07 -26.79 -27.98
N ASP A 194 -34.61 -26.87 -29.20
CA ASP A 194 -35.98 -26.46 -29.53
C ASP A 194 -37.05 -27.37 -28.90
N SER A 195 -36.73 -28.64 -28.60
CA SER A 195 -37.66 -29.56 -27.91
C SER A 195 -37.61 -29.39 -26.40
N LEU A 196 -36.42 -29.11 -25.86
CA LEU A 196 -36.16 -28.97 -24.42
C LEU A 196 -36.53 -27.59 -23.87
N PHE A 197 -36.45 -26.54 -24.69
CA PHE A 197 -36.78 -25.16 -24.30
C PHE A 197 -37.79 -24.52 -25.29
N PRO A 198 -39.05 -24.97 -25.32
CA PRO A 198 -40.08 -24.26 -26.08
C PRO A 198 -40.33 -22.89 -25.45
N ASP A 199 -40.02 -21.81 -26.18
CA ASP A 199 -40.24 -20.43 -25.78
C ASP A 199 -41.73 -20.15 -25.56
N ASN A 200 -42.20 -20.33 -24.32
CA ASN A 200 -43.54 -19.92 -23.91
C ASN A 200 -43.60 -18.40 -23.74
N VAL A 201 -43.66 -17.66 -24.86
CA VAL A 201 -43.99 -16.23 -24.87
C VAL A 201 -45.49 -16.08 -24.65
N SER A 202 -45.92 -16.13 -23.38
CA SER A 202 -47.18 -15.54 -22.94
C SER A 202 -46.92 -14.19 -22.29
N THR A 203 -46.64 -13.18 -23.10
CA THR A 203 -46.80 -11.78 -22.69
C THR A 203 -48.13 -11.27 -23.24
N GLN A 204 -49.09 -11.12 -22.33
CA GLN A 204 -50.39 -10.54 -22.59
C GLN A 204 -50.26 -9.09 -23.08
N ASN A 205 -50.93 -8.82 -24.20
CA ASN A 205 -51.76 -7.64 -24.53
C ASN A 205 -51.42 -6.24 -23.98
N SER A 206 -51.54 -5.28 -24.90
CA SER A 206 -52.13 -3.92 -24.74
C SER A 206 -51.30 -2.91 -23.92
N ASP A 207 -51.08 -1.66 -24.28
CA ASP A 207 -51.76 -0.75 -25.22
C ASP A 207 -50.89 0.51 -25.47
N ASN A 208 -51.28 1.24 -26.52
CA ASN A 208 -51.15 2.70 -26.73
C ASN A 208 -50.11 3.26 -27.71
N SER A 209 -50.59 3.39 -28.95
CA SER A 209 -50.88 4.65 -29.66
C SER A 209 -49.77 5.45 -30.34
N ASN A 210 -49.75 5.29 -31.67
CA ASN A 210 -49.85 6.29 -32.75
C ASN A 210 -48.74 7.33 -33.00
N ASP A 211 -48.34 7.29 -34.28
CA ASP A 211 -47.54 8.21 -35.07
C ASP A 211 -47.93 9.69 -35.03
N ASP A 212 -46.91 10.51 -35.28
CA ASP A 212 -46.94 11.91 -35.68
C ASP A 212 -47.92 12.21 -36.83
N THR A 213 -48.67 13.31 -36.70
CA THR A 213 -48.98 14.18 -37.85
C THR A 213 -49.33 15.60 -37.38
N CYS A 214 -48.57 16.58 -37.91
CA CYS A 214 -48.68 18.05 -37.81
C CYS A 214 -47.98 18.75 -36.63
#